data_AF-A0A497BL97-F1
#
_entry.id   AF-A0A497BL97-F1
#
_cell.length_a   1.000
_cell.length_b   1.000
_cell.length_c   1.000
_cell.angle_alpha   90.00
_cell.angle_beta   90.00
_cell.angle_gamma   90.00
#
_symmetry.space_group_name_H-M   'P 1'
#
loop_
_entity.id
_entity.type
_entity.pdbx_description
1 polymer ?
#
loop_
_entity_poly.entity_id
_entity_poly.type
_entity_poly.pdbx_seq_one_letter_code
_entity_poly.pdbx_strand_id
1 'polypeptide(L)'
;MAGFLSLAELRSLLAGGIQATVIDGGAAGDHTVTGIEVGDALRAVLFIDATDASEAYSDLTSEFSIAGADTINNTGGTDTSGGGLVVIYEDLTP
;
A
#
# COMPACT_ATOMS: atom_id res chain seq x y z
N MET A 1 -2.37 11.21 37.98
CA MET A 1 -1.74 10.13 37.20
C MET A 1 -2.08 10.37 35.75
N ALA A 2 -1.13 10.81 34.93
CA ALA A 2 -1.32 10.75 33.48
C ALA A 2 -1.15 9.26 33.11
N GLY A 3 -2.24 8.61 32.71
CA GLY A 3 -2.19 7.24 32.23
C GLY A 3 -1.45 7.22 30.90
N PHE A 4 -0.39 6.42 30.81
CA PHE A 4 0.22 6.12 29.53
C PHE A 4 -0.77 5.26 28.74
N LEU A 5 -1.07 5.63 27.49
CA LEU A 5 -1.95 4.86 26.64
C LEU A 5 -1.35 3.47 26.42
N SER A 6 -2.18 2.43 26.53
CA SER A 6 -1.77 1.09 26.10
C SER A 6 -1.59 1.05 24.58
N LEU A 7 -0.82 0.07 24.09
CA LEU A 7 -0.63 -0.12 22.64
C LEU A 7 -1.96 -0.34 21.91
N ALA A 8 -2.91 -1.05 22.53
CA ALA A 8 -4.23 -1.28 21.96
C ALA A 8 -5.06 0.02 21.86
N GLU A 9 -4.99 0.88 22.87
CA GLU A 9 -5.66 2.19 22.83
C GLU A 9 -5.01 3.13 21.82
N LEU A 10 -3.68 3.06 21.68
CA LEU A 10 -2.96 3.81 20.65
C LEU A 10 -3.37 3.35 19.25
N ARG A 11 -3.45 2.04 18.99
CA ARG A 11 -3.87 1.50 17.70
C ARG A 11 -5.34 1.80 17.39
N SER A 12 -6.21 1.70 18.39
CA SER A 12 -7.62 2.10 18.23
C SER A 12 -7.80 3.59 17.93
N LEU A 13 -6.92 4.47 18.44
CA LEU A 13 -6.94 5.89 18.10
C LEU A 13 -6.45 6.15 16.67
N LEU A 14 -5.59 5.27 16.16
CA LEU A 14 -5.02 5.35 14.81
C LEU A 14 -5.88 4.65 13.76
N ALA A 15 -6.92 3.90 14.14
CA ALA A 15 -7.87 3.31 13.21
C ALA A 15 -8.54 4.41 12.34
N GLY A 16 -8.54 4.21 11.03
CA GLY A 16 -8.85 5.23 10.02
C GLY A 16 -7.66 6.08 9.61
N GLY A 17 -6.46 5.73 10.05
CA GLY A 17 -5.21 6.42 9.69
C GLY A 17 -4.84 6.17 8.24
N ILE A 18 -4.52 7.24 7.51
CA ILE A 18 -3.98 7.13 6.15
C ILE A 18 -2.48 6.84 6.24
N GLN A 19 -2.08 5.70 5.70
CA GLN A 19 -0.69 5.30 5.51
C GLN A 19 -0.29 5.47 4.05
N ALA A 20 0.94 5.90 3.84
CA ALA A 20 1.53 6.02 2.51
C ALA A 20 2.96 5.47 2.54
N THR A 21 3.27 4.62 1.57
CA THR A 21 4.62 4.04 1.43
C THR A 21 4.99 3.92 -0.04
N VAL A 22 6.28 3.79 -0.29
CA VAL A 22 6.83 3.53 -1.63
C VAL A 22 7.48 2.16 -1.60
N ILE A 23 7.10 1.32 -2.56
CA ILE A 23 7.67 -0.01 -2.76
C ILE A 23 8.24 -0.12 -4.17
N ASP A 24 9.16 -1.05 -4.36
CA ASP A 24 9.64 -1.39 -5.69
C ASP A 24 8.50 -2.05 -6.49
N GLY A 25 8.39 -1.68 -7.76
CA GLY A 25 7.56 -2.38 -8.71
C GLY A 25 8.14 -3.75 -9.06
N GLY A 26 7.36 -4.53 -9.82
CA GLY A 26 7.70 -5.90 -10.18
C GLY A 26 6.71 -6.48 -11.17
N ALA A 27 6.95 -7.74 -11.53
CA ALA A 27 6.03 -8.48 -12.39
C ALA A 27 4.62 -8.53 -11.79
N ALA A 28 3.60 -8.57 -12.65
CA ALA A 28 2.21 -8.67 -12.21
C ALA A 28 2.01 -9.88 -11.29
N GLY A 29 1.48 -9.66 -10.09
CA GLY A 29 1.41 -10.66 -9.04
C GLY A 29 1.38 -10.03 -7.65
N ASP A 30 2.02 -10.69 -6.68
CA ASP A 30 2.09 -10.23 -5.29
C ASP A 30 3.20 -9.17 -5.12
N HIS A 31 2.87 -8.11 -4.39
CA HIS A 31 3.78 -7.06 -3.96
C HIS A 31 3.71 -6.90 -2.43
N THR A 32 4.87 -6.71 -1.81
CA THR A 32 4.98 -6.58 -0.35
C THR A 32 4.80 -5.13 0.10
N VAL A 33 3.84 -4.88 0.97
CA VAL A 33 3.54 -3.57 1.59
C VAL A 33 3.49 -3.78 3.10
N THR A 34 4.61 -3.61 3.81
CA THR A 34 4.66 -3.87 5.25
C THR A 34 3.66 -3.01 6.02
N GLY A 35 2.86 -3.66 6.88
CA GLY A 35 1.89 -3.02 7.76
C GLY A 35 0.48 -2.86 7.16
N ILE A 36 0.21 -3.40 5.97
CA ILE A 36 -1.17 -3.52 5.45
C ILE A 36 -1.76 -4.86 5.88
N GLU A 37 -3.00 -4.88 6.34
CA GLU A 37 -3.70 -6.10 6.75
C GLU A 37 -5.02 -6.31 5.99
N VAL A 38 -5.51 -7.54 6.04
CA VAL A 38 -6.84 -7.87 5.50
C VAL A 38 -7.90 -7.18 6.35
N GLY A 39 -8.62 -6.23 5.74
CA GLY A 39 -9.61 -5.40 6.42
C GLY A 39 -9.34 -3.90 6.24
N ASP A 40 -8.11 -3.54 5.90
CA ASP A 40 -7.76 -2.19 5.48
C ASP A 40 -8.38 -1.82 4.13
N ALA A 41 -8.39 -0.53 3.81
CA ALA A 41 -8.89 -0.04 2.53
C ALA A 41 -7.74 0.50 1.67
N LEU A 42 -7.45 -0.20 0.58
CA LEU A 42 -6.54 0.31 -0.45
C LEU A 42 -7.19 1.53 -1.14
N ARG A 43 -6.53 2.68 -1.10
CA ARG A 43 -7.07 3.95 -1.60
C ARG A 43 -6.44 4.37 -2.92
N ALA A 44 -5.13 4.19 -3.07
CA ALA A 44 -4.43 4.48 -4.31
C ALA A 44 -3.21 3.59 -4.49
N VAL A 45 -2.96 3.22 -5.75
CA VAL A 45 -1.68 2.63 -6.19
C VAL A 45 -1.23 3.39 -7.43
N LEU A 46 -0.22 4.24 -7.27
CA LEU A 46 0.34 5.05 -8.35
C LEU A 46 1.66 4.44 -8.79
N PHE A 47 1.78 4.13 -10.07
CA PHE A 47 3.02 3.68 -10.67
C PHE A 47 3.80 4.86 -11.22
N ILE A 48 5.09 4.89 -10.88
CA ILE A 48 6.08 5.86 -11.35
C ILE A 48 7.15 5.09 -12.10
N ASP A 49 7.15 5.21 -13.41
CA ASP A 49 8.21 4.70 -14.27
C ASP A 49 9.27 5.81 -14.45
N ALA A 50 10.43 5.61 -13.84
CA ALA A 50 11.59 6.47 -13.97
C ALA A 50 12.77 5.73 -14.61
N THR A 51 12.50 4.69 -15.41
CA THR A 51 13.54 3.90 -16.08
C THR A 51 14.25 4.66 -17.20
N ASP A 52 13.63 5.71 -17.73
CA ASP A 52 14.22 6.64 -18.69
C ASP A 52 14.01 8.12 -18.29
N ALA A 53 14.49 9.06 -19.12
CA ALA A 53 14.41 10.49 -18.84
C ALA A 53 13.00 11.09 -18.98
N SER A 54 12.03 10.31 -19.45
CA SER A 54 10.62 10.65 -19.57
C SER A 54 9.86 9.94 -18.47
N GLU A 55 9.76 10.57 -17.31
CA GLU A 55 8.97 10.01 -16.21
C GLU A 55 7.52 9.77 -16.68
N ALA A 56 7.06 8.53 -16.57
CA ALA A 56 5.68 8.15 -16.85
C ALA A 56 4.95 7.81 -15.56
N TYR A 57 3.69 8.26 -15.47
CA TYR A 57 2.85 8.12 -14.30
C TYR A 57 1.53 7.46 -14.67
N SER A 58 1.10 6.47 -13.90
CA SER A 58 -0.21 5.83 -14.09
C SER A 58 -0.87 5.49 -12.76
N ASP A 59 -2.20 5.59 -12.74
CA ASP A 59 -3.02 5.12 -11.63
C ASP A 59 -3.44 3.67 -11.93
N LEU A 60 -2.96 2.75 -11.11
CA LEU A 60 -3.23 1.31 -11.21
C LEU A 60 -4.16 0.83 -10.09
N THR A 61 -4.79 1.73 -9.35
CA THR A 61 -5.58 1.39 -8.15
C THR A 61 -6.62 0.31 -8.41
N SER A 62 -7.27 0.32 -9.58
CA SER A 62 -8.29 -0.68 -9.94
C SER A 62 -7.74 -2.08 -10.25
N GLU A 63 -6.44 -2.21 -10.50
CA GLU A 63 -5.79 -3.49 -10.77
C GLU A 63 -5.34 -4.21 -9.49
N PHE A 64 -5.23 -3.48 -8.38
CA PHE A 64 -4.71 -3.99 -7.13
C PHE A 64 -5.82 -4.26 -6.10
N SER A 65 -5.60 -5.29 -5.31
CA SER A 65 -6.39 -5.58 -4.11
C SER A 65 -5.49 -6.08 -2.99
N ILE A 66 -5.92 -5.92 -1.73
CA ILE A 66 -5.22 -6.49 -0.58
C ILE A 66 -5.48 -8.00 -0.59
N ALA A 67 -4.41 -8.78 -0.77
CA ALA A 67 -4.50 -10.24 -0.89
C ALA A 67 -4.16 -10.97 0.41
N GLY A 68 -3.52 -10.29 1.36
CA GLY A 68 -3.10 -10.85 2.63
C GLY A 68 -2.39 -9.83 3.51
N ALA A 69 -1.90 -10.29 4.65
CA ALA A 69 -0.99 -9.50 5.47
C ALA A 69 0.25 -9.12 4.65
N ASP A 70 0.66 -7.87 4.76
CA ASP A 70 1.79 -7.28 4.06
C ASP A 70 1.71 -7.41 2.52
N THR A 71 0.53 -7.65 1.93
CA THR A 71 0.45 -8.07 0.52
C THR A 71 -0.70 -7.39 -0.24
N ILE A 72 -0.34 -6.73 -1.34
CA ILE A 72 -1.27 -6.34 -2.41
C ILE A 72 -0.98 -7.17 -3.66
N ASN A 73 -2.00 -7.41 -4.49
CA ASN A 73 -1.88 -8.26 -5.68
C ASN A 73 -2.56 -7.64 -6.90
N ASN A 74 -1.89 -7.72 -8.05
CA ASN A 74 -2.42 -7.36 -9.37
C ASN A 74 -2.27 -8.49 -10.41
N THR A 75 -2.52 -9.74 -10.02
CA THR A 75 -2.37 -10.91 -10.91
C THR A 75 -3.13 -10.71 -12.22
N GLY A 76 -2.41 -10.79 -13.35
CA GLY A 76 -2.96 -10.58 -14.69
C GLY A 76 -3.12 -9.11 -15.10
N GLY A 77 -2.70 -8.18 -14.25
CA GLY A 77 -2.61 -6.75 -14.52
C GLY A 77 -1.27 -6.33 -15.15
N THR A 78 -0.94 -5.07 -14.96
CA THR A 78 0.23 -4.40 -15.53
C THR A 78 1.53 -4.81 -14.82
N ASP A 79 2.56 -5.11 -15.60
CA ASP A 79 3.93 -5.28 -15.08
C ASP A 79 4.51 -3.90 -14.71
N THR A 80 4.97 -3.77 -13.47
CA THR A 80 5.49 -2.52 -12.90
C THR A 80 7.01 -2.59 -12.69
N SER A 81 7.67 -3.60 -13.24
CA SER A 81 9.11 -3.82 -13.12
C SER A 81 9.92 -2.61 -13.57
N GLY A 82 10.91 -2.22 -12.76
CA GLY A 82 11.83 -1.12 -13.05
C GLY A 82 11.35 0.26 -12.57
N GLY A 83 10.06 0.42 -12.24
CA GLY A 83 9.54 1.62 -11.58
C GLY A 83 9.25 1.41 -10.10
N GLY A 84 8.65 2.42 -9.47
CA GLY A 84 8.20 2.40 -8.09
C GLY A 84 6.68 2.51 -7.98
N LEU A 85 6.12 1.96 -6.92
CA LEU A 85 4.70 2.08 -6.58
C LEU A 85 4.53 2.92 -5.32
N VAL A 86 3.76 4.01 -5.43
CA VAL A 86 3.25 4.74 -4.27
C VAL A 86 1.94 4.11 -3.86
N VAL A 87 1.92 3.49 -2.69
CA VAL A 87 0.76 2.80 -2.14
C VAL A 87 0.19 3.63 -1.01
N ILE A 88 -1.10 3.95 -1.11
CA ILE A 88 -1.85 4.67 -0.09
C ILE A 88 -3.00 3.79 0.36
N TYR A 89 -3.08 3.55 1.67
CA TYR A 89 -4.13 2.75 2.28
C TYR A 89 -4.61 3.37 3.58
N GLU A 90 -5.85 3.05 3.93
CA GLU A 90 -6.44 3.41 5.22
C GLU A 90 -6.36 2.18 6.12
N ASP A 91 -5.60 2.32 7.20
CA ASP A 91 -5.47 1.31 8.24
C ASP A 91 -6.74 1.31 9.08
N LEU A 92 -7.54 0.26 8.93
CA LEU A 92 -8.81 0.06 9.65
C LEU A 92 -8.70 -1.07 10.67
N THR A 93 -7.51 -1.66 10.82
CA THR A 93 -7.26 -2.82 11.65
C THR A 93 -6.47 -2.43 12.91
N PRO A 94 -7.14 -2.32 14.09
CA PRO A 94 -6.48 -1.91 15.33
C PRO A 94 -5.61 -3.00 15.97
#